data_AF-K5WE01-F1
#
_entry.id   AF-K5WE01-F1
#
_cell.length_a   1.000
_cell.length_b   1.000
_cell.length_c   1.000
_cell.angle_alpha   90.00
_cell.angle_beta   90.00
_cell.angle_gamma   90.00
#
_symmetry.space_group_name_H-M   'P 1'
#
loop_
_entity.id
_entity.type
_entity.pdbx_description
1 polymer ?
#
loop_
_entity_poly.entity_id
_entity_poly.type
_entity_poly.pdbx_seq_one_letter_code
_entity_poly.pdbx_strand_id
1 'polypeptide(L)'
;DSSATREMKTFSLLLAIQQRQDEFITMQAPWEPSDELIANIQNYTMGMLLSSRLATYKGVVPNNYVAGILKRYRFDLPADIERNHGHWSKVIKAIQNEMTEQRAKIKKTLRAGTDGDDHQEHLNIFKLTVELCEGTSCKPSVQLCARVALLRKTFLTNPNRDFWDAANKNLAEIRNVAGSNPKKMTKIFSKILVNDRATHGVTEEGEDSDIQEQVPEWQQAVDEFVGGQV
;
A
#
# COMPACT_ATOMS: atom_id res chain seq x y z
N ASP A 1 -28.82 -53.36 31.54
CA ASP A 1 -27.59 -52.86 30.91
C ASP A 1 -26.46 -52.75 31.92
N SER A 2 -25.34 -53.41 31.65
CA SER A 2 -24.12 -53.28 32.47
C SER A 2 -23.43 -51.95 32.18
N SER A 3 -22.61 -51.46 33.12
CA SER A 3 -21.80 -50.24 32.94
C SER A 3 -20.99 -50.29 31.64
N ALA A 4 -20.40 -51.46 31.35
CA ALA A 4 -19.62 -51.70 30.14
C ALA A 4 -20.42 -51.48 28.85
N THR A 5 -21.69 -51.89 28.80
CA THR A 5 -22.55 -51.67 27.62
C THR A 5 -22.84 -50.18 27.40
N ARG A 6 -22.98 -49.39 28.48
CA ARG A 6 -23.19 -47.94 28.39
C ARG A 6 -21.92 -47.22 27.93
N GLU A 7 -20.77 -47.60 28.47
CA GLU A 7 -19.46 -47.06 28.09
C GLU A 7 -19.13 -47.34 26.61
N MET A 8 -19.39 -48.55 26.13
CA MET A 8 -19.23 -48.91 24.71
C MET A 8 -20.11 -48.06 23.80
N LYS A 9 -21.38 -47.82 24.18
CA LYS A 9 -22.29 -46.95 23.41
C LYS A 9 -21.77 -45.52 23.36
N THR A 10 -21.32 -44.96 24.47
CA THR A 10 -20.75 -43.60 24.50
C THR A 10 -19.50 -43.49 23.63
N PHE A 11 -18.59 -44.47 23.72
CA PHE A 11 -17.37 -44.48 22.91
C PHE A 11 -17.68 -44.57 21.40
N SER A 12 -18.64 -45.41 21.01
CA SER A 12 -19.09 -45.50 19.61
C SER A 12 -19.70 -44.19 19.08
N LEU A 13 -20.45 -43.47 19.93
CA LEU A 13 -21.02 -42.17 19.56
C LEU A 13 -19.94 -41.10 19.41
N LEU A 14 -18.94 -41.08 20.29
CA LEU A 14 -17.80 -40.17 20.17
C LEU A 14 -16.99 -40.43 18.89
N LEU A 15 -16.74 -41.70 18.55
CA LEU A 15 -16.08 -42.09 17.30
C LEU A 15 -16.89 -41.65 16.06
N ALA A 16 -18.21 -41.85 16.05
CA ALA A 16 -19.06 -41.43 14.95
C ALA A 16 -19.11 -39.89 14.81
N ILE A 17 -19.09 -39.16 15.92
CA ILE A 17 -19.00 -37.70 15.92
C ILE A 17 -17.65 -37.24 15.37
N GLN A 18 -16.55 -37.87 15.81
CA GLN A 18 -15.21 -37.56 15.32
C GLN A 18 -15.07 -37.84 13.82
N GLN A 19 -15.55 -38.99 13.34
CA GLN A 19 -15.55 -39.32 11.92
C GLN A 19 -16.36 -38.32 11.09
N ARG A 20 -17.56 -37.95 11.55
CA ARG A 20 -18.35 -36.91 10.88
C ARG A 20 -17.63 -35.56 10.88
N GLN A 21 -16.96 -35.22 11.98
CA GLN A 21 -16.19 -33.97 12.05
C GLN A 21 -15.02 -33.99 11.05
N ASP A 22 -14.30 -35.11 10.93
CA ASP A 22 -13.21 -35.29 9.98
C ASP A 22 -13.72 -35.24 8.51
N GLU A 23 -14.88 -35.86 8.23
CA GLU A 23 -15.58 -35.75 6.94
C GLU A 23 -15.99 -34.30 6.64
N PHE A 24 -16.53 -33.57 7.62
CA PHE A 24 -16.88 -32.17 7.46
C PHE A 24 -15.65 -31.28 7.19
N ILE A 25 -14.53 -31.55 7.86
CA ILE A 25 -13.27 -30.82 7.64
C ILE A 25 -12.71 -31.10 6.23
N THR A 26 -12.78 -32.34 5.76
CA THR A 26 -12.29 -32.73 4.43
C THR A 26 -13.18 -32.24 3.28
N MET A 27 -14.47 -32.00 3.52
CA MET A 27 -15.40 -31.46 2.52
C MET A 27 -15.45 -29.93 2.46
N GLN A 28 -14.84 -29.22 3.41
CA GLN A 28 -14.79 -27.76 3.36
C GLN A 28 -13.93 -27.28 2.19
N ALA A 29 -14.47 -26.34 1.42
CA ALA A 29 -13.73 -25.69 0.35
C ALA A 29 -12.45 -25.03 0.91
N PRO A 30 -11.32 -25.06 0.17
CA PRO A 30 -10.12 -24.32 0.57
C PRO A 30 -10.46 -22.86 0.82
N TRP A 31 -10.01 -22.31 1.94
CA TRP A 31 -10.27 -20.92 2.28
C TRP A 31 -9.66 -19.98 1.22
N GLU A 32 -10.42 -18.97 0.80
CA GLU A 32 -9.97 -17.88 -0.08
C GLU A 32 -10.22 -16.52 0.60
N PRO A 33 -9.40 -15.50 0.31
CA PRO A 33 -9.67 -14.13 0.73
C PRO A 33 -11.07 -13.67 0.26
N SER A 34 -11.83 -13.00 1.13
CA SER A 34 -13.09 -12.36 0.74
C SER A 34 -12.85 -11.17 -0.19
N ASP A 35 -13.85 -10.81 -0.98
CA ASP A 35 -13.81 -9.62 -1.84
C ASP A 35 -13.57 -8.34 -1.01
N GLU A 36 -14.16 -8.27 0.18
CA GLU A 36 -13.94 -7.16 1.12
C GLU A 36 -12.50 -7.10 1.63
N LEU A 37 -11.87 -8.25 1.93
CA LEU A 37 -10.45 -8.29 2.28
C LEU A 37 -9.58 -7.83 1.11
N ILE A 38 -9.89 -8.24 -0.13
CA ILE A 38 -9.18 -7.78 -1.33
C ILE A 38 -9.33 -6.27 -1.53
N ALA A 39 -10.53 -5.72 -1.38
CA ALA A 39 -10.77 -4.28 -1.48
C ALA A 39 -10.00 -3.48 -0.42
N ASN A 40 -9.91 -4.01 0.81
CA ASN A 40 -9.08 -3.42 1.85
C ASN A 40 -7.59 -3.50 1.50
N ILE A 41 -7.10 -4.63 1.00
CA ILE A 41 -5.71 -4.78 0.54
C ILE A 41 -5.41 -3.74 -0.55
N GLN A 42 -6.29 -3.56 -1.52
CA GLN A 42 -6.19 -2.54 -2.57
C GLN A 42 -6.03 -1.13 -1.99
N ASN A 43 -6.98 -0.72 -1.14
CA ASN A 43 -7.00 0.64 -0.60
C ASN A 43 -5.77 0.93 0.27
N TYR A 44 -5.40 0.01 1.17
CA TYR A 44 -4.21 0.18 2.02
C TYR A 44 -2.89 0.08 1.25
N THR A 45 -2.84 -0.72 0.17
CA THR A 45 -1.65 -0.78 -0.69
C THR A 45 -1.44 0.56 -1.39
N MET A 46 -2.48 1.13 -1.99
CA MET A 46 -2.37 2.44 -2.64
C MET A 46 -2.08 3.54 -1.62
N GLY A 47 -2.76 3.56 -0.47
CA GLY A 47 -2.51 4.52 0.59
C GLY A 47 -1.07 4.48 1.13
N MET A 48 -0.52 3.28 1.31
CA MET A 48 0.88 3.10 1.72
C MET A 48 1.86 3.54 0.64
N LEU A 49 1.58 3.26 -0.64
CA LEU A 49 2.41 3.73 -1.76
C LEU A 49 2.37 5.27 -1.90
N LEU A 50 1.24 5.90 -1.60
CA LEU A 50 1.10 7.35 -1.57
C LEU A 50 1.56 7.96 -0.24
N SER A 51 2.11 7.17 0.69
CA SER A 51 2.53 7.71 1.98
C SER A 51 3.71 8.66 1.85
N SER A 52 3.58 9.83 2.50
CA SER A 52 4.66 10.82 2.58
C SER A 52 5.86 10.34 3.39
N ARG A 53 5.70 9.26 4.16
CA ARG A 53 6.70 8.69 5.08
C ARG A 53 7.29 7.38 4.57
N LEU A 54 6.89 6.92 3.38
CA LEU A 54 7.39 5.67 2.81
C LEU A 54 8.90 5.71 2.58
N ALA A 55 9.59 4.67 3.06
CA ALA A 55 11.04 4.52 2.89
C ALA A 55 11.40 3.90 1.53
N THR A 56 10.63 2.92 1.05
CA THR A 56 10.91 2.16 -0.18
C THR A 56 9.60 1.76 -0.86
N TYR A 57 9.57 1.78 -2.20
CA TYR A 57 8.42 1.37 -3.03
C TYR A 57 8.50 -0.09 -3.50
N LYS A 58 9.66 -0.73 -3.36
CA LYS A 58 9.91 -2.09 -3.86
C LYS A 58 10.70 -2.91 -2.84
N GLY A 59 10.40 -4.20 -2.78
CA GLY A 59 11.05 -5.15 -1.89
C GLY A 59 10.06 -5.79 -0.92
N VAL A 60 10.59 -6.41 0.13
CA VAL A 60 9.76 -7.12 1.14
C VAL A 60 9.12 -6.13 2.13
N VAL A 61 9.79 -5.00 2.41
CA VAL A 61 9.35 -4.03 3.43
C VAL A 61 7.94 -3.47 3.16
N PRO A 62 7.57 -3.04 1.94
CA PRO A 62 6.20 -2.56 1.68
C PRO A 62 5.13 -3.63 1.92
N ASN A 63 5.41 -4.89 1.54
CA ASN A 63 4.49 -6.01 1.79
C ASN A 63 4.26 -6.20 3.30
N ASN A 64 5.32 -6.04 4.10
CA ASN A 64 5.22 -6.13 5.54
C ASN A 64 4.38 -5.01 6.15
N TYR A 65 4.41 -3.80 5.59
CA TYR A 65 3.56 -2.70 6.05
C TYR A 65 2.08 -3.04 5.87
N VAL A 66 1.67 -3.45 4.67
CA VAL A 66 0.27 -3.82 4.41
C VAL A 66 -0.12 -5.04 5.26
N ALA A 67 0.71 -6.07 5.32
CA ALA A 67 0.45 -7.24 6.17
C ALA A 67 0.30 -6.86 7.65
N GLY A 68 1.10 -5.91 8.15
CA GLY A 68 1.02 -5.39 9.51
C GLY A 68 -0.28 -4.63 9.77
N ILE A 69 -0.73 -3.81 8.82
CA ILE A 69 -2.03 -3.12 8.87
C ILE A 69 -3.17 -4.13 8.93
N LEU A 70 -3.17 -5.14 8.06
CA LEU A 70 -4.19 -6.19 8.05
C LEU A 70 -4.23 -6.96 9.37
N LYS A 71 -3.07 -7.28 9.95
CA LYS A 71 -2.99 -7.94 11.27
C LYS A 71 -3.54 -7.07 12.40
N ARG A 72 -3.33 -5.75 12.32
CA ARG A 72 -3.78 -4.79 13.34
C ARG A 72 -5.30 -4.64 13.32
N TYR A 73 -5.89 -4.48 12.14
CA TYR A 73 -7.34 -4.24 12.01
C TYR A 73 -8.16 -5.51 11.87
N ARG A 74 -7.51 -6.64 11.59
CA ARG A 74 -8.06 -7.99 11.33
C ARG A 74 -9.01 -8.08 10.14
N PHE A 75 -9.88 -7.10 9.89
CA PHE A 75 -10.90 -7.16 8.82
C PHE A 75 -11.56 -8.56 8.82
N ASP A 76 -11.65 -9.21 7.65
CA ASP A 76 -12.20 -10.55 7.48
C ASP A 76 -11.18 -11.69 7.69
N LEU A 77 -10.02 -11.41 8.29
CA LEU A 77 -9.02 -12.46 8.52
C LEU A 77 -9.54 -13.47 9.56
N PRO A 78 -9.57 -14.77 9.24
CA PRO A 78 -9.87 -15.81 10.21
C PRO A 78 -8.92 -15.78 11.40
N ALA A 79 -9.43 -16.20 12.55
CA ALA A 79 -8.60 -16.41 13.73
C ALA A 79 -7.46 -17.40 13.44
N ASP A 80 -6.27 -17.09 13.92
CA ASP A 80 -5.04 -17.89 13.76
C ASP A 80 -4.63 -18.20 12.30
N ILE A 81 -5.13 -17.45 11.31
CA ILE A 81 -4.76 -17.65 9.89
C ILE A 81 -3.25 -17.60 9.66
N GLU A 82 -2.51 -16.84 10.47
CA GLU A 82 -1.06 -16.71 10.36
C GLU A 82 -0.30 -18.00 10.68
N ARG A 83 -0.91 -18.91 11.47
CA ARG A 83 -0.37 -20.24 11.76
C ARG A 83 -0.63 -21.21 10.61
N ASN A 84 -1.63 -20.94 9.78
CA ASN A 84 -1.89 -21.69 8.57
C ASN A 84 -1.07 -21.10 7.41
N HIS A 85 0.11 -21.69 7.16
CA HIS A 85 1.01 -21.24 6.10
C HIS A 85 0.35 -21.18 4.71
N GLY A 86 -0.56 -22.11 4.41
CA GLY A 86 -1.27 -22.13 3.12
C GLY A 86 -2.19 -20.93 2.96
N HIS A 87 -3.04 -20.66 3.96
CA HIS A 87 -3.99 -19.55 3.91
C HIS A 87 -3.27 -18.20 4.00
N TRP A 88 -2.28 -18.07 4.89
CA TRP A 88 -1.49 -16.84 4.99
C TRP A 88 -0.72 -16.55 3.70
N SER A 89 -0.21 -17.58 3.02
CA SER A 89 0.43 -17.42 1.70
C SER A 89 -0.51 -16.81 0.66
N LYS A 90 -1.81 -17.15 0.68
CA LYS A 90 -2.81 -16.53 -0.20
C LYS A 90 -2.96 -15.03 0.06
N VAL A 91 -3.01 -14.62 1.33
CA VAL A 91 -3.06 -13.19 1.71
C VAL A 91 -1.80 -12.46 1.24
N ILE A 92 -0.61 -13.02 1.48
CA ILE A 92 0.65 -12.42 1.03
C ILE A 92 0.70 -12.31 -0.51
N LYS A 93 0.22 -13.33 -1.22
CA LYS A 93 0.13 -13.30 -2.69
C LYS A 93 -0.81 -12.20 -3.18
N ALA A 94 -1.97 -12.02 -2.54
CA ALA A 94 -2.89 -10.93 -2.86
C ALA A 94 -2.22 -9.56 -2.68
N ILE A 95 -1.50 -9.35 -1.57
CA ILE A 95 -0.72 -8.11 -1.34
C ILE A 95 0.34 -7.91 -2.43
N GLN A 96 1.08 -8.95 -2.81
CA GLN A 96 2.13 -8.85 -3.84
C GLN A 96 1.58 -8.51 -5.23
N ASN A 97 0.42 -9.08 -5.58
CA ASN A 97 -0.29 -8.77 -6.81
C ASN A 97 -0.71 -7.29 -6.82
N GLU A 98 -1.37 -6.85 -5.75
CA GLU A 98 -1.81 -5.45 -5.62
C GLU A 98 -0.66 -4.46 -5.63
N MET A 99 0.46 -4.77 -4.98
CA MET A 99 1.68 -3.96 -5.06
C MET A 99 2.17 -3.78 -6.49
N THR A 100 2.01 -4.80 -7.33
CA THR A 100 2.40 -4.74 -8.74
C THR A 100 1.40 -3.90 -9.54
N GLU A 101 0.11 -4.11 -9.31
CA GLU A 101 -0.97 -3.37 -9.98
C GLU A 101 -0.97 -1.89 -9.64
N GLN A 102 -0.93 -1.53 -8.35
CA GLN A 102 -0.93 -0.14 -7.91
C GLN A 102 0.33 0.60 -8.39
N ARG A 103 1.50 -0.05 -8.41
CA ARG A 103 2.70 0.52 -9.01
C ARG A 103 2.56 0.71 -10.52
N ALA A 104 1.95 -0.24 -11.23
CA ALA A 104 1.67 -0.06 -12.66
C ALA A 104 0.73 1.13 -12.89
N LYS A 105 -0.32 1.28 -12.06
CA LYS A 105 -1.24 2.43 -12.07
C LYS A 105 -0.49 3.74 -11.88
N ILE A 106 0.31 3.87 -10.82
CA ILE A 106 1.11 5.08 -10.56
C ILE A 106 1.99 5.42 -11.76
N LYS A 107 2.71 4.45 -12.32
CA LYS A 107 3.60 4.68 -13.46
C LYS A 107 2.83 5.09 -14.72
N LYS A 108 1.63 4.55 -14.93
CA LYS A 108 0.75 4.95 -16.04
C LYS A 108 0.28 6.39 -15.89
N THR A 109 -0.14 6.79 -14.68
CA THR A 109 -0.54 8.17 -14.38
C THR A 109 0.63 9.15 -14.56
N LEU A 110 1.84 8.79 -14.10
CA LEU A 110 3.04 9.61 -14.33
C LEU A 110 3.31 9.81 -15.82
N ARG A 111 3.17 8.76 -16.63
CA ARG A 111 3.35 8.85 -18.09
C ARG A 111 2.33 9.78 -18.72
N ALA A 112 1.05 9.61 -18.39
CA ALA A 112 -0.03 10.46 -18.92
C ALA A 112 0.18 11.93 -18.53
N GLY A 113 0.62 12.18 -17.30
CA GLY A 113 0.91 13.54 -16.82
C GLY A 113 2.17 14.18 -17.40
N THR A 114 2.96 13.45 -18.21
CA THR A 114 4.18 13.93 -18.87
C THR A 114 4.20 13.61 -20.37
N ASP A 115 3.03 13.54 -21.01
CA ASP A 115 2.90 13.13 -22.42
C ASP A 115 3.13 14.29 -23.42
N GLY A 116 3.20 15.54 -22.93
CA GLY A 116 3.47 16.73 -23.75
C GLY A 116 4.93 16.85 -24.18
N ASP A 117 5.17 17.45 -25.34
CA ASP A 117 6.52 17.65 -25.88
C ASP A 117 7.26 18.76 -25.12
N ASP A 118 6.54 19.79 -24.67
CA ASP A 118 7.04 20.83 -23.76
C ASP A 118 6.67 20.48 -22.32
N HIS A 119 7.59 20.73 -21.39
CA HIS A 119 7.33 20.62 -19.97
C HIS A 119 6.17 21.50 -19.49
N GLN A 120 5.85 22.61 -20.17
CA GLN A 120 4.69 23.45 -19.87
C GLN A 120 3.35 22.77 -20.19
N GLU A 121 3.35 21.76 -21.06
CA GLU A 121 2.17 20.96 -21.39
C GLU A 121 1.96 19.78 -20.43
N HIS A 122 2.96 19.47 -19.59
CA HIS A 122 2.80 18.48 -18.53
C HIS A 122 1.72 18.92 -17.54
N LEU A 123 1.06 17.97 -16.90
CA LEU A 123 0.19 18.29 -15.77
C LEU A 123 1.01 18.98 -14.67
N ASN A 124 0.44 20.04 -14.08
CA ASN A 124 1.04 20.58 -12.86
C ASN A 124 1.02 19.53 -11.74
N ILE A 125 1.90 19.68 -10.76
CA ILE A 125 2.12 18.66 -9.74
C ILE A 125 0.88 18.38 -8.88
N PHE A 126 0.04 19.39 -8.69
CA PHE A 126 -1.17 19.26 -7.92
C PHE A 126 -2.20 18.42 -8.66
N LYS A 127 -2.50 18.74 -9.94
CA LYS A 127 -3.37 17.94 -10.80
C LYS A 127 -2.90 16.49 -10.91
N LEU A 128 -1.60 16.28 -11.13
CA LEU A 128 -1.02 14.94 -11.17
C LEU A 128 -1.23 14.17 -9.84
N THR A 129 -1.15 14.87 -8.71
CA THR A 129 -1.39 14.27 -7.39
C THR A 129 -2.88 13.97 -7.17
N VAL A 130 -3.78 14.83 -7.65
CA VAL A 130 -5.23 14.60 -7.64
C VAL A 130 -5.57 13.33 -8.43
N GLU A 131 -5.04 13.17 -9.64
CA GLU A 131 -5.24 11.97 -10.46
C GLU A 131 -4.73 10.70 -9.77
N LEU A 132 -3.60 10.77 -9.07
CA LEU A 132 -3.09 9.63 -8.29
C LEU A 132 -4.00 9.28 -7.09
N CYS A 133 -4.65 10.28 -6.49
CA CYS A 133 -5.59 10.08 -5.39
C CYS A 133 -6.98 9.65 -5.86
N GLU A 134 -7.28 9.74 -7.16
CA GLU A 134 -8.59 9.43 -7.70
C GLU A 134 -8.98 7.95 -7.46
N GLY A 135 -10.20 7.77 -6.94
CA GLY A 135 -10.71 6.46 -6.55
C GLY A 135 -10.05 5.86 -5.31
N THR A 136 -9.33 6.66 -4.52
CA THR A 136 -8.68 6.23 -3.26
C THR A 136 -9.22 7.02 -2.07
N SER A 137 -8.91 6.55 -0.86
CA SER A 137 -9.18 7.30 0.38
C SER A 137 -8.15 8.42 0.67
N CYS A 138 -7.13 8.58 -0.18
CA CYS A 138 -6.13 9.63 -0.03
C CYS A 138 -6.63 10.98 -0.54
N LYS A 139 -6.06 12.05 0.01
CA LYS A 139 -6.21 13.40 -0.50
C LYS A 139 -4.84 14.04 -0.80
N PRO A 140 -4.77 14.92 -1.80
CA PRO A 140 -3.57 15.68 -2.07
C PRO A 140 -3.13 16.50 -0.85
N SER A 141 -1.83 16.53 -0.62
CA SER A 141 -1.18 17.39 0.37
C SER A 141 0.15 17.88 -0.17
N VAL A 142 0.74 18.91 0.42
CA VAL A 142 2.05 19.44 0.01
C VAL A 142 3.13 18.36 0.09
N GLN A 143 3.09 17.54 1.14
CA GLN A 143 4.03 16.45 1.37
C GLN A 143 3.89 15.35 0.32
N LEU A 144 2.66 15.02 -0.06
CA LEU A 144 2.40 14.07 -1.14
C LEU A 144 2.84 14.64 -2.50
N CYS A 145 2.54 15.90 -2.80
CA CYS A 145 3.00 16.56 -4.01
C CYS A 145 4.54 16.51 -4.14
N ALA A 146 5.27 16.74 -3.04
CA ALA A 146 6.73 16.63 -3.05
C ALA A 146 7.23 15.20 -3.32
N ARG A 147 6.49 14.17 -2.87
CA ARG A 147 6.78 12.77 -3.19
C ARG A 147 6.50 12.44 -4.64
N VAL A 148 5.37 12.89 -5.17
CA VAL A 148 5.00 12.73 -6.59
C VAL A 148 6.03 13.45 -7.48
N ALA A 149 6.51 14.63 -7.08
CA ALA A 149 7.55 15.36 -7.80
C ALA A 149 8.85 14.57 -7.89
N LEU A 150 9.25 13.89 -6.81
CA LEU A 150 10.39 12.98 -6.83
C LEU A 150 10.16 11.80 -7.80
N LEU A 151 8.95 11.20 -7.77
CA LEU A 151 8.59 10.11 -8.67
C LEU A 151 8.60 10.57 -10.14
N ARG A 152 8.03 11.73 -10.45
CA ARG A 152 8.06 12.34 -11.79
C ARG A 152 9.48 12.61 -12.27
N LYS A 153 10.32 13.24 -11.44
CA LYS A 153 11.74 13.44 -11.75
C LYS A 153 12.43 12.12 -12.05
N THR A 154 12.16 11.09 -11.25
CA THR A 154 12.72 9.75 -11.45
C THR A 154 12.22 9.13 -12.76
N PHE A 155 10.94 9.32 -13.09
CA PHE A 155 10.32 8.77 -14.28
C PHE A 155 10.87 9.40 -15.56
N LEU A 156 11.01 10.73 -15.59
CA LEU A 156 11.60 11.46 -16.72
C LEU A 156 13.08 11.09 -16.94
N THR A 157 13.80 10.76 -15.87
CA THR A 157 15.20 10.31 -15.98
C THR A 157 15.30 8.83 -16.38
N ASN A 158 14.37 8.00 -15.91
CA ASN A 158 14.40 6.56 -16.13
C ASN A 158 12.97 5.96 -16.15
N PRO A 159 12.30 5.98 -17.32
CA PRO A 159 10.93 5.48 -17.44
C PRO A 159 10.85 3.95 -17.57
N ASN A 160 11.98 3.25 -17.51
CA ASN A 160 12.09 1.84 -17.89
C ASN A 160 11.76 0.89 -16.73
N ARG A 161 12.10 -0.40 -16.90
CA ARG A 161 11.78 -1.48 -15.95
C ARG A 161 12.37 -1.26 -14.55
N ASP A 162 13.47 -0.54 -14.47
CA ASP A 162 14.25 -0.21 -13.27
C ASP A 162 13.83 1.10 -12.59
N PHE A 163 12.76 1.75 -13.09
CA PHE A 163 12.16 2.96 -12.50
C PHE A 163 12.00 2.87 -10.96
N TRP A 164 11.44 1.76 -10.45
CA TRP A 164 11.22 1.59 -9.01
C TRP A 164 12.52 1.38 -8.22
N ASP A 165 13.53 0.77 -8.84
CA ASP A 165 14.85 0.64 -8.24
C ASP A 165 15.55 2.01 -8.17
N ALA A 166 15.40 2.84 -9.20
CA ALA A 166 15.87 4.22 -9.21
C ALA A 166 15.13 5.09 -8.17
N ALA A 167 13.81 4.94 -8.03
CA ALA A 167 13.03 5.65 -7.02
C ALA A 167 13.49 5.30 -5.59
N ASN A 168 13.73 4.01 -5.33
CA ASN A 168 14.28 3.54 -4.07
C ASN A 168 15.68 4.08 -3.79
N LYS A 169 16.54 4.09 -4.82
CA LYS A 169 17.89 4.64 -4.72
C LYS A 169 17.84 6.13 -4.37
N ASN A 170 17.02 6.92 -5.07
CA ASN A 170 16.84 8.34 -4.79
C ASN A 170 16.36 8.56 -3.34
N LEU A 171 15.39 7.76 -2.86
CA LEU A 171 14.95 7.86 -1.46
C LEU A 171 16.04 7.50 -0.45
N ALA A 172 16.86 6.50 -0.75
CA ALA A 172 17.98 6.13 0.10
C ALA A 172 19.05 7.22 0.14
N GLU A 173 19.37 7.83 -1.00
CA GLU A 173 20.30 8.96 -1.09
C GLU A 173 19.79 10.17 -0.30
N ILE A 174 18.52 10.53 -0.46
CA ILE A 174 17.90 11.61 0.32
C ILE A 174 18.00 11.32 1.82
N ARG A 175 17.72 10.08 2.25
CA ARG A 175 17.88 9.65 3.65
C ARG A 175 19.33 9.75 4.14
N ASN A 176 20.29 9.32 3.33
CA ASN A 176 21.71 9.40 3.68
C ASN A 176 22.18 10.86 3.82
N VAL A 177 21.74 11.76 2.93
CA VAL A 177 22.08 13.19 2.98
C VAL A 177 21.41 13.89 4.16
N ALA A 178 20.16 13.54 4.46
CA ALA A 178 19.44 14.10 5.61
C ALA A 178 19.97 13.57 6.95
N GLY A 179 20.45 12.32 6.98
CA GLY A 179 20.77 11.59 8.20
C GLY A 179 19.54 11.49 9.11
N SER A 180 19.75 11.65 10.41
CA SER A 180 18.70 11.68 11.44
C SER A 180 18.02 13.05 11.59
N ASN A 181 18.23 14.01 10.67
CA ASN A 181 17.68 15.36 10.77
C ASN A 181 16.41 15.52 9.91
N PRO A 182 15.20 15.54 10.50
CA PRO A 182 13.95 15.68 9.76
C PRO A 182 13.83 17.03 9.04
N LYS A 183 14.40 18.11 9.58
CA LYS A 183 14.37 19.43 8.90
C LYS A 183 15.16 19.42 7.59
N LYS A 184 16.27 18.66 7.53
CA LYS A 184 17.03 18.48 6.28
C LYS A 184 16.21 17.71 5.25
N MET A 185 15.52 16.64 5.68
CA MET A 185 14.62 15.86 4.83
C MET A 185 13.55 16.76 4.19
N THR A 186 12.84 17.54 5.02
CA THR A 186 11.83 18.50 4.54
C THR A 186 12.41 19.51 3.56
N LYS A 187 13.62 20.03 3.82
CA LYS A 187 14.29 20.97 2.92
C LYS A 187 14.62 20.37 1.55
N ILE A 188 15.02 19.10 1.51
CA ILE A 188 15.30 18.40 0.24
C ILE A 188 14.01 18.24 -0.57
N PHE A 189 12.95 17.72 0.05
CA PHE A 189 11.65 17.55 -0.62
C PHE A 189 11.02 18.87 -1.05
N SER A 190 11.15 19.93 -0.24
CA SER A 190 10.71 21.28 -0.59
C SER A 190 11.44 21.79 -1.85
N LYS A 191 12.75 21.60 -1.95
CA LYS A 191 13.51 21.96 -3.16
C LYS A 191 13.07 21.16 -4.39
N ILE A 192 12.80 19.87 -4.22
CA ILE A 192 12.30 19.02 -5.31
C ILE A 192 10.97 19.56 -5.82
N LEU A 193 10.04 19.86 -4.91
CA LEU A 193 8.73 20.40 -5.26
C LEU A 193 8.82 21.78 -5.94
N VAL A 194 9.67 22.67 -5.44
CA VAL A 194 9.87 24.01 -6.05
C VAL A 194 10.41 23.89 -7.47
N ASN A 195 11.43 23.05 -7.68
CA ASN A 195 12.00 22.84 -9.02
C ASN A 195 10.97 22.24 -9.98
N ASP A 196 10.17 21.31 -9.47
CA ASP A 196 9.15 20.61 -10.24
C ASP A 196 8.02 21.58 -10.66
N ARG A 197 7.55 22.45 -9.76
CA ARG A 197 6.61 23.54 -10.05
C ARG A 197 7.16 24.59 -11.04
N ALA A 198 8.46 24.86 -10.99
CA ALA A 198 9.10 25.79 -11.92
C ALA A 198 9.28 25.20 -13.32
N THR A 199 9.33 23.87 -13.43
CA THR A 199 9.61 23.18 -14.69
C THR A 199 8.33 22.80 -15.43
N HIS A 200 7.31 22.31 -14.70
CA HIS A 200 6.21 21.55 -15.30
C HIS A 200 4.84 22.14 -15.08
N GLY A 201 4.09 22.24 -16.18
CA GLY A 201 2.73 22.78 -16.21
C GLY A 201 2.67 24.27 -15.90
N VAL A 202 1.58 24.90 -16.31
CA VAL A 202 1.25 26.25 -15.86
C VAL A 202 0.46 26.14 -14.55
N THR A 203 0.87 26.87 -13.52
CA THR A 203 0.08 26.99 -12.28
C THR A 203 -0.95 28.09 -12.49
N GLU A 204 -2.22 27.74 -12.61
CA GLU A 204 -3.30 28.72 -12.72
C GLU A 204 -3.63 29.29 -11.32
N GLU A 205 -4.06 30.56 -11.27
CA GLU A 205 -4.45 31.19 -10.01
C GLU A 205 -5.61 30.42 -9.36
N GLY A 206 -5.38 29.90 -8.15
CA GLY A 206 -6.40 29.19 -7.36
C GLY A 206 -6.33 27.66 -7.41
N GLU A 207 -5.48 27.04 -8.23
CA GLU A 207 -5.36 25.56 -8.28
C GLU A 207 -4.88 24.93 -6.98
N ASP A 208 -4.06 25.64 -6.20
CA ASP A 208 -3.58 25.18 -4.90
C ASP A 208 -4.66 25.29 -3.79
N SER A 209 -5.86 25.82 -4.08
CA SER A 209 -6.93 26.02 -3.07
C SER A 209 -7.51 24.71 -2.52
N ASP A 210 -7.38 23.60 -3.26
CA ASP A 210 -7.85 22.28 -2.86
C ASP A 210 -6.80 21.48 -2.06
N ILE A 211 -5.58 22.01 -1.88
CA ILE A 211 -4.58 21.40 -1.01
C ILE A 211 -5.09 21.46 0.43
N GLN A 212 -5.36 20.30 1.00
CA GLN A 212 -5.80 20.21 2.39
C GLN A 212 -4.62 20.55 3.32
N GLU A 213 -4.85 21.46 4.28
CA GLU A 213 -3.89 21.73 5.35
C GLU A 213 -3.62 20.49 6.21
N GLN A 214 -4.62 19.62 6.34
CA GLN A 214 -4.55 18.34 7.04
C GLN A 214 -5.14 17.23 6.18
N VAL A 215 -4.39 16.13 6.03
CA VAL A 215 -4.89 14.94 5.33
C VAL A 215 -5.95 14.21 6.18
N PRO A 216 -6.85 13.42 5.58
CA PRO A 216 -7.87 12.66 6.32
C PRO A 216 -7.26 11.77 7.41
N GLU A 217 -7.99 11.56 8.52
CA GLU A 217 -7.54 10.74 9.65
C GLU A 217 -7.04 9.35 9.22
N TRP A 218 -7.74 8.71 8.29
CA TRP A 218 -7.32 7.43 7.72
C TRP A 218 -5.92 7.49 7.09
N GLN A 219 -5.64 8.54 6.30
CA GLN A 219 -4.34 8.74 5.67
C GLN A 219 -3.26 9.05 6.71
N GLN A 220 -3.58 9.82 7.76
CA GLN A 220 -2.67 10.05 8.88
C GLN A 220 -2.29 8.74 9.57
N ALA A 221 -3.27 7.87 9.85
CA ALA A 221 -3.05 6.57 10.48
C ALA A 221 -2.14 5.66 9.63
N VAL A 222 -2.32 5.67 8.29
CA VAL A 222 -1.43 4.95 7.37
C VAL A 222 -0.02 5.55 7.40
N ASP A 223 0.13 6.86 7.32
CA ASP A 223 1.43 7.55 7.35
C ASP A 223 2.18 7.29 8.67
N GLU A 224 1.48 7.32 9.80
CA GLU A 224 2.04 6.99 11.10
C GLU A 224 2.48 5.54 11.21
N PHE A 225 1.66 4.61 10.70
CA PHE A 225 2.02 3.19 10.70
C PHE A 225 3.28 2.95 9.86
N VAL A 226 3.32 3.48 8.64
CA VAL A 226 4.47 3.34 7.73
C VAL A 226 5.72 3.98 8.32
N GLY A 227 5.58 5.19 8.87
CA GLY A 227 6.71 5.95 9.39
C GLY A 227 7.18 5.58 10.80
N GLY A 228 6.40 4.79 11.55
CA GLY A 228 6.78 4.26 12.87
C GLY A 228 7.54 2.93 12.81
N GLN A 229 7.67 2.33 11.63
CA GLN A 229 8.38 1.07 11.39
C GLN A 229 9.78 1.29 10.78
N VAL A 230 10.24 2.54 10.72
CA VAL A 230 11.53 2.98 10.14
C VAL A 230 12.49 3.40 11.23
#